data_AF-A0A7X6TIS1-F1
#
_entry.id   AF-A0A7X6TIS1-F1
#
_cell.length_a   1.000
_cell.length_b   1.000
_cell.length_c   1.000
_cell.angle_alpha   90.00
_cell.angle_beta   90.00
_cell.angle_gamma   90.00
#
_symmetry.space_group_name_H-M   'P 1'
#
loop_
_entity.id
_entity.type
_entity.pdbx_description
1 polymer ?
#
loop_
_entity_poly.entity_id
_entity_poly.type
_entity_poly.pdbx_seq_one_letter_code
_entity_poly.pdbx_strand_id
1 'polypeptide(L)' 'MEKLKIGVSACLLGQNVRYNGGHQLNHFIRDILGQYMEFVPVCPEVECGLPIPRETLRLVGSEEAPRLVTSRSGVDHT' A
#
# COMPACT_ATOMS: atom_id res chain seq x y z
N MET A 1 -25.58 -12.06 8.33
CA MET A 1 -24.32 -12.56 8.93
C MET A 1 -23.29 -11.48 8.74
N GLU A 2 -22.67 -11.02 9.82
CA GLU A 2 -21.64 -9.98 9.76
C GLU A 2 -20.35 -10.58 9.18
N LYS A 3 -19.77 -9.92 8.18
CA LYS A 3 -18.50 -10.35 7.57
C LYS A 3 -17.34 -9.76 8.36
N LEU A 4 -16.28 -10.54 8.58
CA LEU A 4 -15.06 -10.04 9.22
C LEU A 4 -14.44 -8.92 8.39
N LYS A 5 -14.14 -7.78 9.02
CA LYS A 5 -13.46 -6.67 8.37
C LYS A 5 -11.95 -6.84 8.43
N ILE A 6 -11.28 -6.73 7.29
CA ILE A 6 -9.83 -6.90 7.17
C ILE A 6 -9.23 -5.74 6.38
N GLY A 7 -8.20 -5.11 6.95
CA GLY A 7 -7.38 -4.11 6.25
C GLY A 7 -6.52 -4.77 5.18
N VAL A 8 -6.55 -4.25 3.95
CA VAL A 8 -5.79 -4.79 2.80
C VAL A 8 -5.17 -3.65 2.01
N SER A 9 -3.93 -3.85 1.55
CA SER A 9 -3.27 -2.90 0.65
C SER A 9 -4.15 -2.63 -0.57
N ALA A 10 -4.55 -1.37 -0.77
CA ALA A 10 -5.52 -0.97 -1.79
C ALA A 10 -5.11 -1.36 -3.22
N CYS A 11 -3.80 -1.41 -3.50
CA CYS A 11 -3.27 -1.86 -4.78
C CYS A 11 -3.60 -3.33 -5.09
N LEU A 12 -3.74 -4.19 -4.07
CA LEU A 12 -4.11 -5.60 -4.20
C LEU A 12 -5.57 -5.79 -4.60
N LEU A 13 -6.41 -4.78 -4.33
CA LEU A 13 -7.81 -4.74 -4.74
C LEU A 13 -8.01 -4.07 -6.11
N GLY A 14 -6.92 -3.68 -6.77
CA GLY A 14 -6.94 -3.10 -8.11
C GLY A 14 -6.97 -1.56 -8.16
N GLN A 15 -6.77 -0.88 -7.03
CA GLN A 15 -6.68 0.58 -7.04
C GLN A 15 -5.32 1.04 -7.58
N ASN A 16 -5.34 2.07 -8.44
CA ASN A 16 -4.17 2.63 -9.11
C ASN A 16 -3.33 3.54 -8.18
N VAL A 17 -2.88 2.99 -7.06
CA VAL A 17 -2.20 3.73 -5.98
C VAL A 17 -0.71 3.43 -5.85
N ARG A 18 -0.16 2.56 -6.71
CA ARG A 18 1.28 2.23 -6.69
C ARG A 18 2.12 3.43 -7.12
N TYR A 19 3.40 3.39 -6.78
CA TYR A 19 4.39 4.41 -7.16
C TYR A 19 4.40 4.72 -8.67
N ASN A 20 4.11 3.74 -9.52
CA ASN A 20 4.09 3.87 -10.98
C ASN A 20 2.70 4.25 -11.55
N GLY A 21 1.71 4.57 -10.71
CA GLY A 21 0.34 4.85 -11.15
C GLY A 21 -0.49 3.63 -11.52
N GLY A 22 0.05 2.42 -11.36
CA GLY A 22 -0.68 1.17 -11.59
C GLY A 22 -1.25 0.56 -10.32
N HIS A 23 -1.67 -0.70 -10.45
CA HIS A 23 -2.17 -1.53 -9.35
C HIS A 23 -1.41 -2.87 -9.29
N GLN A 24 -1.80 -3.75 -8.36
CA GLN A 24 -1.31 -5.13 -8.28
C GLN A 24 -2.47 -6.05 -7.93
N LEU A 25 -3.50 -6.03 -8.78
CA LEU A 25 -4.75 -6.76 -8.50
C LEU A 25 -4.43 -8.23 -8.23
N ASN A 26 -4.85 -8.71 -7.07
CA ASN A 26 -4.72 -10.10 -6.68
C ASN A 26 -6.12 -10.73 -6.65
N HIS A 27 -6.39 -11.58 -7.65
CA HIS A 27 -7.68 -12.26 -7.80
C HIS A 27 -8.01 -13.20 -6.64
N PHE A 28 -7.01 -13.82 -6.01
CA PHE A 28 -7.28 -14.66 -4.83
C PHE A 28 -7.80 -13.81 -3.66
N ILE A 29 -7.20 -12.65 -3.42
CA ILE A 29 -7.67 -11.73 -2.38
C ILE A 29 -9.05 -11.18 -2.74
N ARG A 30 -9.20 -10.56 -3.92
CA ARG A 30 -10.45 -9.88 -4.30
C ARG A 30 -11.62 -10.85 -4.50
N ASP A 31 -11.40 -11.92 -5.27
CA ASP A 31 -12.50 -12.74 -5.81
C ASP A 31 -12.81 -13.98 -4.97
N ILE A 32 -11.80 -14.57 -4.31
CA ILE A 32 -11.98 -15.78 -3.49
C ILE A 32 -12.21 -15.36 -2.05
N LEU A 33 -11.24 -14.66 -1.44
CA LEU A 33 -11.35 -14.24 -0.05
C LEU A 33 -12.47 -13.22 0.17
N GLY A 34 -12.70 -12.31 -0.77
CA GLY A 34 -13.78 -11.30 -0.71
C GLY A 34 -15.21 -11.88 -0.65
N GLN A 35 -15.39 -13.17 -0.94
CA GLN A 35 -16.68 -13.84 -0.71
C GLN A 35 -16.99 -13.96 0.79
N TYR A 36 -15.95 -14.10 1.62
CA TYR A 36 -16.05 -14.41 3.05
C TYR A 36 -15.80 -13.19 3.97
N MET A 37 -15.04 -12.19 3.50
CA MET A 37 -14.63 -11.03 4.30
C MET A 37 -15.03 -9.70 3.65
N GLU A 38 -15.10 -8.64 4.45
CA GLU A 38 -15.24 -7.25 3.99
C GLU A 38 -13.86 -6.59 4.04
N PHE A 39 -13.37 -6.09 2.90
CA PHE A 39 -12.06 -5.46 2.85
C PHE A 39 -12.14 -3.96 3.07
N VAL A 40 -11.26 -3.46 3.95
CA VAL A 40 -10.98 -2.04 4.12
C VAL A 40 -9.68 -1.72 3.36
N PRO A 41 -9.76 -1.08 2.17
CA PRO A 41 -8.57 -0.73 1.40
C PRO A 41 -7.74 0.33 2.12
N VAL A 42 -6.43 0.13 2.20
CA VAL A 42 -5.49 1.09 2.81
C VAL A 42 -4.29 1.30 1.88
N CYS A 43 -3.90 2.54 1.66
CA CYS A 43 -2.62 2.87 1.03
C CYS A 43 -1.87 3.87 1.92
N PRO A 44 -0.97 3.39 2.80
CA PRO A 44 -0.32 4.26 3.79
C PRO A 44 0.43 5.43 3.13
N GLU A 45 1.07 5.17 1.99
CA GLU A 45 1.81 6.18 1.23
C GLU A 45 0.93 7.32 0.70
N VAL A 46 -0.27 7.01 0.20
CA VAL A 46 -1.20 8.03 -0.32
C VAL A 46 -1.90 8.74 0.84
N GLU A 47 -2.28 7.99 1.88
CA GLU A 47 -2.92 8.52 3.08
C GLU A 47 -2.00 9.44 3.88
N CYS A 48 -0.68 9.24 3.83
CA CYS A 48 0.30 10.17 4.38
C CYS A 48 0.66 11.33 3.42
N GLY A 49 0.02 11.41 2.24
CA GLY A 49 0.10 12.55 1.33
C GLY A 49 1.09 12.40 0.17
N LEU A 50 1.69 11.23 -0.06
CA LEU A 50 2.57 11.04 -1.22
C LEU A 50 1.75 10.94 -2.52
N PRO A 51 2.23 11.55 -3.63
CA PRO A 51 1.48 11.60 -4.87
C PRO A 51 1.43 10.24 -5.59
N ILE A 52 0.62 10.19 -6.64
CA ILE A 52 0.64 9.13 -7.65
C ILE A 52 0.84 9.81 -9.02
N PRO A 53 1.90 9.46 -9.79
CA PRO A 53 3.02 8.60 -9.43
C PRO A 53 3.95 9.25 -8.41
N ARG A 54 4.83 8.43 -7.81
CA ARG A 54 5.90 8.85 -6.90
C ARG A 54 7.14 7.99 -7.11
N GLU A 55 8.24 8.42 -6.52
CA GLU A 55 9.47 7.64 -6.50
C GLU A 55 9.32 6.37 -5.64
N THR A 56 10.09 5.33 -5.93
CA THR A 56 10.18 4.18 -5.02
C THR A 56 10.83 4.60 -3.72
N LEU A 57 10.35 4.03 -2.61
CA LEU A 57 10.85 4.27 -1.26
C LEU A 57 11.66 3.05 -0.78
N ARG A 58 12.56 3.26 0.17
CA ARG A 58 13.23 2.19 0.92
C ARG A 58 13.34 2.59 2.40
N LEU A 59 13.27 1.59 3.27
CA LEU A 59 13.64 1.76 4.67
C LEU A 59 15.16 1.60 4.79
N VAL A 60 15.80 2.51 5.52
CA VAL A 60 17.24 2.47 5.84
C VAL A 60 17.44 2.72 7.34
N GLY A 61 18.57 2.28 7.91
CA GLY A 61 18.83 2.38 9.36
C GLY A 61 18.60 1.05 10.07
N SER A 62 18.39 1.10 11.39
CA SER A 62 18.09 -0.09 12.20
C SER A 62 16.59 -0.35 12.30
N GLU A 63 16.21 -1.52 12.80
CA GLU A 63 14.81 -1.89 12.98
C GLU A 63 14.09 -1.01 14.03
N GLU A 64 14.83 -0.52 15.03
CA GLU A 64 14.31 0.35 16.10
C GLU A 64 14.16 1.81 15.66
N ALA A 65 14.91 2.23 14.63
CA ALA A 65 14.90 3.60 14.13
C ALA A 65 15.05 3.63 12.59
N PRO A 66 14.04 3.11 11.85
CA PRO A 66 14.08 3.13 10.40
C PRO A 66 13.79 4.54 9.87
N ARG A 67 14.44 4.89 8.76
CA ARG A 67 14.16 6.10 7.99
C ARG A 67 13.55 5.72 6.64
N LEU A 68 12.47 6.41 6.26
CA LEU A 68 11.82 6.21 4.96
C LEU A 68 12.42 7.19 3.95
N VAL A 69 13.21 6.68 3.00
CA VAL A 69 13.91 7.52 2.02
C VAL A 69 13.56 7.18 0.58
N THR A 70 13.50 8.19 -0.28
CA THR A 70 13.34 7.99 -1.73
C THR A 70 14.61 7.40 -2.35
N SER A 71 14.46 6.46 -3.29
CA SER A 71 15.57 5.64 -3.77
C SER A 71 16.64 6.38 -4.59
N ARG A 72 16.22 7.27 -5.47
CA ARG A 72 16.96 8.13 -6.40
C ARG A 72 17.27 9.50 -5.80
N SER A 73 16.29 10.22 -5.23
CA SER A 73 16.50 11.60 -4.75
C SER A 73 17.04 11.68 -3.32
N GLY A 74 16.86 10.63 -2.50
CA GLY A 74 17.35 10.59 -1.12
C GLY A 74 16.58 11.49 -0.14
N VAL A 75 15.38 11.93 -0.50
CA VAL A 75 14.48 12.71 0.36
C VAL A 75 13.98 11.82 1.50
N ASP A 76 13.96 12.35 2.72
CA ASP A 76 13.49 11.68 3.93
C ASP A 76 12.01 12.03 4.20
N HIS A 77 11.21 11.01 4.51
CA HIS A 77 9.77 11.07 4.78
C HIS A 77 9.38 10.50 6.15
N THR A 78 10.35 10.34 7.06
CA THR A 78 10.13 9.83 8.42
C THR A 78 9.40 10.85 9.30
#